data_AF-A0A5K1G156-F1
#
_entry.id   AF-A0A5K1G156-F1
#
_cell.length_a   1.000
_cell.length_b   1.000
_cell.length_c   1.000
_cell.angle_alpha   90.00
_cell.angle_beta   90.00
_cell.angle_gamma   90.00
#
_symmetry.space_group_name_H-M   'P 1'
#
loop_
_entity.id
_entity.type
_entity.pdbx_description
1 polymer ?
#
loop_
_entity_poly.entity_id
_entity_poly.type
_entity_poly.pdbx_seq_one_letter_code
_entity_poly.pdbx_strand_id
1 'polypeptide(L)' 'LNRCRKSCRLRWVNYLSPNIKRGTFEPEEDDLIIRMHRLLGN' A
#
# COMPACT_ATOMS: atom_id res chain seq x y z
N LEU A 1 -4.00 -0.42 25.59
CA LEU A 1 -4.24 -0.73 24.16
C LEU A 1 -3.42 -1.97 23.80
N ASN A 2 -3.97 -3.18 23.94
CA ASN A 2 -3.21 -4.43 23.69
C ASN A 2 -2.95 -4.59 22.19
N ARG A 3 -1.76 -4.19 21.75
CA ARG A 3 -1.32 -4.34 20.37
C ARG A 3 -0.53 -5.65 20.26
N CYS A 4 -1.01 -6.60 19.45
CA CYS A 4 -0.25 -7.80 19.17
C CYS A 4 0.86 -7.51 18.14
N ARG A 5 1.95 -8.28 18.16
CA ARG A 5 3.09 -8.11 17.25
C ARG A 5 2.66 -8.04 15.77
N LYS A 6 1.68 -8.87 15.37
CA LYS A 6 1.10 -8.87 14.01
C LYS A 6 0.44 -7.53 13.68
N SER A 7 -0.38 -7.00 14.58
CA SER A 7 -1.06 -5.70 14.39
C SER A 7 -0.06 -4.54 14.36
N CYS A 8 0.97 -4.55 15.22
CA CYS A 8 2.04 -3.56 15.18
C CYS A 8 2.79 -3.58 13.85
N ARG A 9 3.19 -4.77 13.39
CA ARG A 9 3.91 -4.93 12.12
C ARG A 9 3.05 -4.47 10.95
N LEU A 10 1.77 -4.88 10.90
CA LEU A 10 0.84 -4.49 9.85
C LEU A 10 0.64 -2.97 9.83
N ARG A 11 0.50 -2.35 11.02
CA ARG A 11 0.38 -0.90 11.14
C ARG A 11 1.63 -0.18 10.65
N TRP A 12 2.82 -0.73 10.93
CA TRP A 12 4.07 -0.14 10.44
C TRP A 12 4.14 -0.15 8.91
N VAL A 13 3.94 -1.32 8.28
CA VAL A 13 4.10 -1.47 6.83
C VAL A 13 3.01 -0.78 6.01
N ASN A 14 1.81 -0.60 6.56
CA ASN A 14 0.70 0.02 5.82
C ASN A 14 0.52 1.50 6.11
N TYR A 15 0.98 2.00 7.27
CA TYR A 15 0.67 3.38 7.68
C TYR A 15 1.87 4.15 8.21
N LEU A 16 2.74 3.56 9.02
CA LEU A 16 3.74 4.35 9.76
C LEU A 16 5.11 4.45 9.07
N SER A 17 5.45 3.53 8.17
CA SER A 17 6.72 3.57 7.47
C SER A 17 6.86 4.87 6.67
N PRO A 18 8.01 5.59 6.77
CA PRO A 18 8.22 6.86 6.06
C PRO A 18 8.34 6.69 4.55
N ASN A 19 8.59 5.46 4.08
CA ASN A 19 8.73 5.16 2.65
C ASN A 19 7.37 5.01 1.94
N ILE A 20 6.26 5.08 2.68
CA ILE A 20 4.92 5.04 2.10
C ILE A 20 4.63 6.42 1.54
N LYS A 21 4.56 6.53 0.21
CA LYS A 21 4.04 7.72 -0.45
C LYS A 21 2.58 7.92 -0.03
N ARG A 22 2.28 9.07 0.57
CA ARG A 22 0.92 9.46 0.97
C ARG A 22 0.48 10.58 0.04
N GLY A 23 -0.64 10.40 -0.64
CA GLY A 23 -1.14 11.34 -1.62
C GLY A 23 -2.01 10.64 -2.66
N THR A 24 -2.49 11.40 -3.64
CA THR A 24 -3.11 10.85 -4.85
C THR A 24 -2.04 10.16 -5.69
N PHE A 25 -2.44 9.14 -6.44
CA PHE A 25 -1.58 8.55 -7.46
C PHE A 25 -1.35 9.55 -8.59
N GLU A 26 -0.17 9.48 -9.20
CA GLU A 26 0.08 10.15 -10.48
C GLU A 26 -0.63 9.37 -11.61
N PRO A 27 -1.01 10.02 -12.72
CA PRO A 27 -1.70 9.36 -13.83
C PRO A 27 -0.96 8.11 -14.35
N GLU A 28 0.37 8.15 -14.37
CA GLU A 28 1.22 7.03 -14.76
C GLU A 28 1.17 5.87 -13.76
N GLU A 29 1.06 6.17 -12.46
CA GLU A 29 0.88 5.18 -11.41
C GLU A 29 -0.50 4.51 -11.55
N ASP A 30 -1.56 5.27 -11.82
CA ASP A 30 -2.91 4.75 -12.07
C ASP A 30 -2.94 3.81 -13.28
N ASP A 31 -2.35 4.21 -14.40
CA ASP A 31 -2.26 3.39 -15.61
C ASP A 31 -1.49 2.09 -15.35
N LEU A 32 -0.42 2.16 -14.56
CA LEU A 32 0.35 1.01 -14.17
C LEU A 32 -0.49 0.04 -13.32
N ILE A 33 -1.22 0.56 -12.33
CA ILE A 33 -2.11 -0.24 -11.47
C ILE A 33 -3.14 -0.97 -12.33
N ILE A 34 -3.81 -0.28 -13.25
CA ILE A 34 -4.81 -0.88 -14.14
C ILE A 34 -4.19 -1.97 -15.02
N ARG A 35 -3.02 -1.70 -15.60
CA ARG A 35 -2.31 -2.66 -16.46
C ARG A 35 -1.92 -3.92 -15.69
N MET A 36 -1.37 -3.76 -14.49
CA MET A 36 -0.97 -4.87 -13.64
C MET A 36 -2.19 -5.69 -13.20
N HIS A 37 -3.29 -5.03 -12.85
CA HIS A 37 -4.54 -5.71 -12.51
C HIS A 37 -5.09 -6.53 -13.69
N ARG A 38 -5.07 -6.00 -14.92
CA ARG A 38 -5.48 -6.75 -16.11
C ARG A 38 -4.59 -7.95 -16.39
N LEU A 39 -3.29 -7.82 -16.17
CA LEU A 39 -2.30 -8.85 -16.46
C LEU A 39 -2.33 -9.99 -15.45
N LEU A 40 -2.41 -9.66 -14.16
CA LEU A 40 -2.26 -10.63 -13.07
C LEU A 40 -3.60 -11.05 -12.45
N GLY A 41 -4.67 -10.26 -12.69
CA GLY A 41 -5.96 -10.47 -12.06
C GLY A 41 -5.95 -10.12 -10.56
N ASN A 42 -7.06 -10.46 -9.92
CA ASN A 42 -7.21 -10.62 -8.47
C ASN A 42 -7.92 -11.94 -8.22
#